data_AF-A0A378WT81-F1
#
_entry.id   AF-A0A378WT81-F1
#
_cell.length_a   1.000
_cell.length_b   1.000
_cell.length_c   1.000
_cell.angle_alpha   90.00
_cell.angle_beta   90.00
_cell.angle_gamma   90.00
#
_symmetry.space_group_name_H-M   'P 1'
#
loop_
_entity.id
_entity.type
_entity.pdbx_description
1 polymer ?
#
loop_
_entity_poly.entity_id
_entity_poly.type
_entity_poly.pdbx_seq_one_letter_code
_entity_poly.pdbx_strand_id
1 'polypeptide(L)' 'MSEMRVIGIRVEQPQNQPVLLLREESGDRYLPIWIGQAEATAIVLEQEG' A
#
# COMPACT_ATOMS: atom_id res chain seq x y z
N MET A 1 5.86 14.30 12.30
CA MET A 1 5.86 13.10 11.44
C MET A 1 4.84 12.16 12.07
N SER A 2 3.78 11.79 11.36
CA SER A 2 2.74 10.89 11.88
C SER A 2 3.11 9.43 11.57
N GLU A 3 2.86 8.53 12.50
CA GLU A 3 3.02 7.09 12.29
C GLU A 3 1.93 6.55 11.36
N MET A 4 2.33 5.71 10.42
CA MET A 4 1.48 5.18 9.35
C MET A 4 1.55 3.65 9.37
N ARG A 5 0.42 2.99 9.18
CA ARG A 5 0.35 1.53 9.03
C ARG A 5 -0.07 1.14 7.63
N VAL A 6 0.48 0.02 7.16
CA VAL A 6 0.09 -0.58 5.88
C VAL A 6 -1.30 -1.19 6.03
N ILE A 7 -2.25 -0.74 5.22
CA ILE A 7 -3.61 -1.31 5.15
C ILE A 7 -3.70 -2.40 4.08
N GLY A 8 -2.89 -2.27 3.02
CA GLY A 8 -2.78 -3.26 1.98
C GLY A 8 -2.41 -2.65 0.63
N ILE A 9 -2.37 -3.52 -0.37
CA ILE A 9 -2.08 -3.15 -1.76
C ILE A 9 -3.38 -3.30 -2.58
N ARG A 10 -3.60 -2.34 -3.48
CA ARG A 10 -4.71 -2.32 -4.43
C ARG A 10 -4.18 -2.15 -5.84
N VAL A 11 -4.95 -2.56 -6.84
CA VAL A 11 -4.61 -2.38 -8.25
C VAL A 11 -5.58 -1.36 -8.82
N GLU A 12 -5.06 -0.23 -9.30
CA GLU A 12 -5.87 0.82 -9.91
C GLU A 12 -6.10 0.53 -11.40
N GLN A 13 -7.36 0.58 -11.81
CA GLN A 13 -7.78 0.39 -13.20
C GLN A 13 -7.84 1.75 -13.92
N PRO A 14 -7.53 1.83 -15.24
CA PRO A 14 -7.32 0.71 -16.18
C PRO A 14 -5.85 0.28 -16.33
N GLN A 15 -4.91 1.03 -15.74
CA GLN A 15 -3.47 0.85 -15.97
C GLN A 15 -2.90 -0.36 -15.21
N ASN A 16 -3.72 -1.02 -14.38
CA ASN A 16 -3.35 -2.14 -13.51
C ASN A 16 -2.11 -1.83 -12.65
N GLN A 17 -1.98 -0.59 -12.20
CA GLN A 17 -0.82 -0.17 -11.41
C GLN A 17 -1.07 -0.43 -9.92
N PRO A 18 -0.11 -1.05 -9.20
CA PRO A 18 -0.28 -1.30 -7.78
C PRO A 18 -0.10 -0.02 -6.96
N VAL A 19 -0.98 0.14 -5.99
CA VAL A 19 -1.03 1.26 -5.04
C VAL A 19 -0.99 0.69 -3.63
N LEU A 20 0.04 1.06 -2.87
CA LEU A 20 0.14 0.80 -1.45
C LEU A 20 -0.69 1.83 -0.70
N LEU A 21 -1.65 1.36 0.11
CA LEU A 21 -2.47 2.22 0.92
C LEU A 21 -1.97 2.23 2.36
N LEU A 22 -1.57 3.41 2.82
CA LEU A 22 -1.21 3.66 4.21
C LEU A 22 -2.34 4.41 4.91
N ARG A 23 -2.50 4.17 6.22
CA ARG A 23 -3.42 4.93 7.08
C ARG A 23 -2.67 5.45 8.30
N GLU A 24 -3.00 6.66 8.74
CA GLU A 24 -2.53 7.16 10.03
C GLU A 24 -2.99 6.25 11.17
N GLU A 25 -2.10 5.95 12.13
CA GLU A 25 -2.44 5.08 13.26
C GLU A 25 -3.57 5.65 14.14
N SER A 26 -3.53 6.96 14.37
CA SER A 26 -4.46 7.66 15.28
C SER A 26 -5.58 8.41 14.55
N GLY A 27 -5.73 8.21 13.23
CA GLY A 27 -6.62 9.03 12.40
C GLY A 27 -7.20 8.30 11.18
N ASP A 28 -7.93 9.06 10.37
CA ASP A 28 -8.64 8.55 9.18
C ASP A 28 -8.03 9.04 7.86
N ARG A 29 -6.84 9.63 7.92
CA ARG A 29 -6.10 10.03 6.73
C ARG A 29 -5.49 8.80 6.07
N TYR A 30 -5.65 8.73 4.77
CA TYR A 30 -5.00 7.73 3.91
C TYR A 30 -3.94 8.39 3.04
N LEU A 31 -2.84 7.68 2.83
CA LEU A 31 -1.78 8.07 1.92
C LEU A 31 -1.60 6.96 0.87
N PRO A 32 -2.00 7.21 -0.39
CA PRO A 32 -1.69 6.30 -1.49
C PRO A 32 -0.25 6.50 -1.95
N ILE A 33 0.48 5.41 -2.17
CA ILE A 33 1.81 5.41 -2.78
C ILE A 33 1.79 4.44 -3.96
N TRP A 34 2.00 4.95 -5.17
CA TRP A 34 2.21 4.11 -6.34
C TRP A 34 3.57 3.44 -6.26
N ILE A 35 3.56 2.12 -6.40
CA ILE A 35 4.77 1.29 -6.40
C ILE A 35 4.82 0.48 -7.69
N GLY A 36 5.95 -0.17 -7.96
CA GLY A 36 6.06 -1.11 -9.07
C GLY A 36 5.48 -2.49 -8.72
N GLN A 37 5.31 -3.32 -9.74
CA GLN A 37 4.79 -4.68 -9.59
C GLN A 37 5.70 -5.56 -8.73
N ALA A 38 7.02 -5.37 -8.84
CA ALA A 38 8.01 -6.12 -8.08
C ALA A 38 7.93 -5.80 -6.58
N GLU A 39 7.85 -4.51 -6.21
CA GLU A 39 7.69 -4.08 -4.83
C GLU A 39 6.37 -4.58 -4.24
N ALA A 40 5.28 -4.47 -5.01
CA ALA A 40 3.97 -4.95 -4.59
C ALA A 40 4.00 -6.46 -4.28
N THR A 41 4.64 -7.25 -5.14
CA THR A 41 4.77 -8.70 -4.95
C THR A 41 5.61 -9.01 -3.71
N ALA A 42 6.74 -8.30 -3.51
CA ALA A 42 7.60 -8.50 -2.36
C ALA A 42 6.89 -8.22 -1.01
N ILE A 43 6.09 -7.15 -0.96
CA ILE A 43 5.30 -6.81 0.24
C ILE A 43 4.22 -7.87 0.51
N VAL A 44 3.52 -8.35 -0.53
CA VAL A 44 2.52 -9.41 -0.37
C VAL A 44 3.18 -10.70 0.13
N LEU A 45 4.33 -11.07 -0.43
CA LEU A 45 5.09 -12.25 0.00
C LEU A 45 5.55 -12.15 1.45
N GLU A 46 5.92 -10.95 1.92
CA GLU A 46 6.30 -10.73 3.30
C GLU A 46 5.11 -10.81 4.27
N GLN A 47 3.91 -10.35 3.86
CA GLN A 47 2.72 -10.44 4.70
C GLN A 47 2.07 -11.84 4.75
N GLU A 48 2.34 -12.71 3.78
CA GLU A 48 1.87 -14.10 3.76
C GLU A 48 2.79 -15.05 4.54
N GLY A 49 3.95 -14.59 5.00
CA GLY A 49 4.95 -15.35 5.78
C GLY A 49 4.88 -15.09 7.27
#